data_AF-A0A0S7Y2E6-F1
#
_entry.id   AF-A0A0S7Y2E6-F1
#
_cell.length_a   1.000
_cell.length_b   1.000
_cell.length_c   1.000
_cell.angle_alpha   90.00
_cell.angle_beta   90.00
_cell.angle_gamma   90.00
#
_symmetry.space_group_name_H-M   'P 1'
#
loop_
_entity.id
_entity.type
_entity.pdbx_description
1 polymer ?
#
loop_
_entity_poly.entity_id
_entity_poly.type
_entity_poly.pdbx_seq_one_letter_code
_entity_poly.pdbx_strand_id
1 'polypeptide(L)'
;MTSKRQRKKIARQLPPVGTTLTARSRGQSHTAVIVEAKDRPSGRAVEYGDQLFPSLSAAAKGVTGHSTKGWLFWRPAESSEQ
;
A
#
# COMPACT_ATOMS: atom_id res chain seq x y z
N MET A 1 17.82 27.54 17.00
CA MET A 1 17.18 26.29 17.47
C MET A 1 16.40 25.68 16.30
N THR A 2 16.97 24.71 15.58
CA THR A 2 16.30 24.07 14.44
C THR A 2 15.69 22.75 14.90
N SER A 3 14.38 22.74 15.11
CA SER A 3 13.60 21.57 15.48
C SER A 3 13.76 20.48 14.40
N LYS A 4 14.61 19.49 14.65
CA LYS A 4 14.73 18.29 13.82
C LYS A 4 13.38 17.58 13.86
N ARG A 5 12.58 17.76 12.81
CA ARG A 5 11.32 17.05 12.57
C ARG A 5 11.63 15.55 12.61
N GLN A 6 11.40 14.91 13.76
CA GLN A 6 11.57 13.47 13.91
C GLN A 6 10.59 12.81 12.94
N ARG A 7 11.13 12.25 11.85
CA ARG A 7 10.34 11.42 10.95
C ARG A 7 9.89 10.22 11.79
N LYS A 8 8.61 10.18 12.18
CA LYS A 8 7.99 8.96 12.73
C LYS A 8 8.35 7.83 11.77
N LYS A 9 9.17 6.90 12.25
CA LYS A 9 9.53 5.68 11.55
C LYS A 9 8.24 4.85 11.57
N ILE A 10 7.34 5.12 10.63
CA ILE A 10 6.14 4.31 10.44
C ILE A 10 6.67 2.88 10.29
N ALA A 11 6.32 2.01 11.23
CA ALA A 11 6.73 0.62 11.20
C ALA A 11 6.35 0.10 9.81
N ARG A 12 7.35 -0.35 9.05
CA ARG A 12 7.19 -0.79 7.65
C ARG A 12 6.49 -2.15 7.56
N GLN A 13 5.63 -2.45 8.53
CA GLN A 13 4.80 -3.63 8.46
C GLN A 13 3.74 -3.35 7.41
N LEU A 14 3.73 -4.19 6.38
CA LEU A 14 2.58 -4.29 5.50
C LEU A 14 1.34 -4.49 6.39
N PRO A 15 0.24 -3.78 6.14
CA PRO A 15 -1.00 -4.04 6.83
C PRO A 15 -1.37 -5.53 6.78
N PRO A 16 -2.17 -6.02 7.73
CA PRO A 16 -2.60 -7.42 7.73
C PRO A 16 -3.31 -7.77 6.42
N VAL A 17 -3.27 -9.04 6.07
CA VAL A 17 -4.07 -9.56 4.96
C VAL A 17 -5.55 -9.30 5.24
N GLY A 18 -6.32 -8.95 4.21
CA GLY A 18 -7.67 -8.41 4.33
C GLY A 18 -7.75 -6.88 4.42
N THR A 19 -6.62 -6.17 4.57
CA THR A 19 -6.66 -4.70 4.60
C THR A 19 -6.99 -4.14 3.22
N THR A 20 -8.08 -3.37 3.15
CA THR A 20 -8.43 -2.59 1.96
C THR A 20 -7.66 -1.28 1.95
N LEU A 21 -7.02 -1.01 0.82
CA LEU A 21 -6.25 0.18 0.53
C LEU A 21 -6.98 0.97 -0.54
N THR A 22 -7.07 2.27 -0.35
CA THR A 22 -7.64 3.19 -1.34
C THR A 22 -6.60 4.22 -1.72
N ALA A 23 -6.55 4.56 -3.00
CA ALA A 23 -5.69 5.60 -3.54
C ALA A 23 -6.48 6.45 -4.53
N ARG A 24 -6.14 7.73 -4.62
CA ARG A 24 -6.68 8.61 -5.66
C ARG A 24 -5.57 8.98 -6.61
N SER A 25 -5.75 8.67 -7.90
CA SER A 25 -4.78 8.97 -8.96
C SER A 25 -5.50 9.57 -10.15
N ARG A 26 -4.99 10.68 -10.70
CA ARG A 26 -5.55 11.34 -11.89
C ARG A 26 -7.07 11.56 -11.83
N GLY A 27 -7.61 11.84 -10.64
CA GLY A 27 -9.04 12.04 -10.41
C GLY A 27 -9.87 10.76 -10.24
N GLN A 28 -9.29 9.58 -10.50
CA GLN A 28 -9.91 8.27 -10.28
C GLN A 28 -9.56 7.70 -8.91
N SER A 29 -10.52 7.04 -8.29
CA SER A 29 -10.31 6.28 -7.05
C SER A 29 -9.98 4.83 -7.40
N HIS A 30 -8.91 4.34 -6.80
CA HIS A 30 -8.38 3.01 -6.99
C HIS A 30 -8.43 2.27 -5.66
N THR A 31 -8.92 1.04 -5.68
CA THR A 31 -9.05 0.20 -4.49
C THR A 31 -8.22 -1.04 -4.68
N ALA A 32 -7.39 -1.35 -3.70
CA ALA A 32 -6.55 -2.53 -3.66
C ALA A 32 -6.75 -3.26 -2.32
N VAL A 33 -6.54 -4.57 -2.27
CA VAL A 33 -6.68 -5.37 -1.06
C VAL A 33 -5.38 -6.11 -0.81
N ILE A 34 -4.91 -6.14 0.44
CA ILE A 34 -3.78 -6.98 0.79
C ILE A 34 -4.28 -8.41 0.94
N VAL A 35 -3.75 -9.33 0.12
CA VAL A 35 -4.09 -10.75 0.21
C VAL A 35 -2.87 -11.55 0.64
N GLU A 36 -3.13 -12.72 1.22
CA GLU A 36 -2.06 -13.67 1.52
C GLU A 36 -1.57 -14.32 0.22
N ALA A 37 -0.25 -14.30 0.01
CA ALA A 37 0.38 -14.95 -1.14
C ALA A 37 1.48 -15.86 -0.63
N LYS A 38 1.11 -17.09 -0.26
CA LYS A 38 2.04 -18.13 0.22
C LYS A 38 3.07 -18.53 -0.83
N ASP A 39 2.77 -18.27 -2.10
CA ASP A 39 3.66 -18.51 -3.24
C ASP A 39 4.86 -17.55 -3.29
N ARG A 40 4.86 -16.47 -2.48
CA ARG A 40 5.91 -15.44 -2.50
C ARG A 40 6.72 -15.41 -1.22
N PRO A 41 8.03 -15.06 -1.29
CA PRO A 41 8.91 -15.01 -0.12
C PRO A 41 8.47 -13.97 0.93
N SER A 42 7.64 -13.00 0.56
CA SER A 42 7.06 -12.02 1.49
C SER A 42 5.73 -12.46 2.12
N GLY A 43 5.18 -13.61 1.72
CA GLY A 43 3.91 -14.17 2.22
C GLY A 43 2.66 -13.34 1.94
N ARG A 44 2.80 -12.19 1.27
CA ARG A 44 1.75 -11.19 1.07
C ARG A 44 1.82 -10.60 -0.33
N ALA A 45 0.66 -10.27 -0.89
CA ALA A 45 0.51 -9.56 -2.15
C ALA A 45 -0.55 -8.47 -2.01
N VAL A 46 -0.54 -7.53 -2.95
CA VAL A 46 -1.54 -6.48 -3.08
C VAL A 46 -2.33 -6.78 -4.34
N GLU A 47 -3.58 -7.18 -4.17
CA GLU A 47 -4.53 -7.37 -5.24
C GLU A 47 -5.13 -6.02 -5.63
N TYR A 48 -5.06 -5.67 -6.90
CA TYR A 48 -5.64 -4.45 -7.45
C TYR A 48 -6.33 -4.80 -8.76
N GLY A 49 -7.68 -4.72 -8.77
CA GLY A 49 -8.48 -5.26 -9.86
C GLY A 49 -8.18 -6.75 -10.04
N ASP A 50 -7.85 -7.16 -11.26
CA ASP A 50 -7.46 -8.54 -11.62
C ASP A 50 -5.95 -8.81 -11.52
N GLN A 51 -5.16 -7.91 -10.91
CA GLN A 51 -3.71 -8.03 -10.84
C GLN A 51 -3.18 -8.17 -9.42
N LEU A 52 -2.26 -9.11 -9.23
CA LEU A 52 -1.56 -9.38 -7.96
C LEU A 52 -0.13 -8.85 -7.98
N PHE A 53 0.10 -7.84 -7.15
CA PHE A 53 1.40 -7.17 -7.02
C PHE A 53 2.16 -7.67 -5.78
N PRO A 54 3.50 -7.79 -5.85
CA PRO A 54 4.32 -8.24 -4.71
C PRO A 54 4.34 -7.26 -3.54
N SER A 55 4.00 -5.99 -3.78
CA SER A 55 4.15 -4.92 -2.79
C SER A 55 3.38 -3.68 -3.20
N LEU A 56 3.11 -2.81 -2.22
CA LEU A 56 2.40 -1.54 -2.41
C LEU A 56 3.01 -0.66 -3.51
N SER A 57 4.34 -0.61 -3.59
CA SER A 57 5.02 0.19 -4.62
C SER A 57 4.83 -0.38 -6.02
N ALA A 58 4.76 -1.71 -6.15
CA ALA A 58 4.47 -2.36 -7.43
C ALA A 58 3.01 -2.11 -7.85
N ALA A 59 2.07 -2.23 -6.92
CA ALA A 59 0.67 -1.87 -7.17
C ALA A 59 0.51 -0.39 -7.55
N ALA A 60 1.18 0.51 -6.82
CA ALA A 60 1.14 1.95 -7.11
C ALA A 60 1.75 2.24 -8.49
N LYS A 61 2.83 1.58 -8.86
CA LYS A 61 3.43 1.69 -10.19
C LYS A 61 2.48 1.21 -11.29
N GLY A 62 1.73 0.13 -11.04
CA GLY A 62 0.69 -0.35 -11.94
C GLY A 62 -0.43 0.69 -12.17
N VAL A 63 -0.79 1.44 -11.13
CA VAL A 63 -1.83 2.48 -11.20
C VAL A 63 -1.32 3.79 -11.81
N THR A 64 -0.14 4.28 -11.38
CA THR A 64 0.36 5.60 -11.78
C THR A 64 1.20 5.59 -13.05
N GLY A 65 1.67 4.41 -13.49
CA GLY A 65 2.59 4.25 -14.62
C GLY A 65 4.05 4.63 -14.32
N HIS A 66 4.35 5.11 -13.11
CA HIS A 66 5.70 5.55 -12.72
C HIS A 66 6.06 5.08 -11.32
N SER A 67 7.37 5.01 -11.03
CA SER A 67 7.88 4.60 -9.72
C SER A 67 7.38 5.55 -8.62
N THR A 68 6.39 5.09 -7.87
CA THR A 68 5.74 5.86 -6.82
C THR A 68 5.93 5.16 -5.49
N LYS A 69 6.06 5.94 -4.41
CA LYS A 69 6.12 5.42 -3.04
C LYS A 69 4.76 4.83 -2.67
N GLY A 70 4.63 3.51 -2.78
CA GLY A 70 3.34 2.82 -2.61
C GLY A 70 2.64 3.10 -1.27
N TRP A 71 3.40 3.28 -0.20
CA TRP A 71 2.86 3.61 1.13
C TRP A 71 2.28 5.03 1.27
N LEU A 72 2.72 5.98 0.43
CA LEU A 72 2.13 7.33 0.37
C LEU A 72 0.93 7.36 -0.56
N PHE A 73 0.95 6.51 -1.58
CA PHE A 73 -0.07 6.43 -2.60
C PHE A 73 -1.31 5.70 -2.07
N TRP A 74 -1.09 4.53 -1.47
CA TRP A 74 -2.13 3.72 -0.86
C TRP A 74 -2.37 4.17 0.57
N ARG A 75 -3.59 4.64 0.84
CA ARG A 75 -4.07 4.90 2.19
C ARG A 75 -4.87 3.68 2.64
N PRO A 76 -4.59 3.07 3.79
CA PRO A 76 -5.52 2.10 4.36
C PRO A 76 -6.86 2.81 4.51
N ALA A 77 -7.92 2.23 3.94
CA ALA A 77 -9.25 2.53 4.44
C ALA A 77 -9.18 2.07 5.89
N GLU A 78 -9.31 2.99 6.85
CA GLU A 78 -9.12 2.71 8.27
C GLU A 78 -9.78 1.37 8.65
N SER A 79 -8.98 0.33 8.79
CA SER A 79 -9.32 -0.74 9.71
C SER A 79 -9.05 -0.14 11.08
N SER A 80 -10.08 0.49 11.61
CA SER A 80 -10.23 0.65 13.04
C SER A 80 -10.19 -0.74 13.65
N GLU A 81 -9.01 -1.20 14.06
CA GLU A 81 -8.89 -2.23 15.08
C GLU A 81 -8.05 -1.64 16.21
N GLN A 82 -8.73 -1.55 17.35
CA GLN A 82 -8.26 -1.12 18.67
C GLN A 82 -7.20 -2.07 19.23
#